data_AF-A0A3B3QA15-F1
#
_entry.id   AF-A0A3B3QA15-F1
#
_cell.length_a   1.000
_cell.length_b   1.000
_cell.length_c   1.000
_cell.angle_alpha   90.00
_cell.angle_beta   90.00
_cell.angle_gamma   90.00
#
_symmetry.space_group_name_H-M   'P 1'
#
loop_
_entity.id
_entity.type
_entity.pdbx_description
1 polymer ?
#
loop_
_entity_poly.entity_id
_entity_poly.type
_entity_poly.pdbx_seq_one_letter_code
_entity_poly.pdbx_strand_id
1 'polypeptide(L)'
;GVPDRPEDLEVTAVTKDSITLTWKPPKNDGGSEITMYVVEARPIGKEKFVRLTKEKLLGRKFTFDGLKAGDTYEFRISAVNEIGQGKPSFNTKPITCKDELEHSNHNVLRHNKG
;
A
#
# COMPACT_ATOMS: atom_id res chain seq x y z
N GLY A 1 2.78 -4.29 25.09
CA GLY A 1 3.26 -3.05 24.43
C GLY A 1 2.55 -2.89 23.10
N VAL A 2 2.71 -1.75 22.41
CA VAL A 2 2.19 -1.63 21.03
C VAL A 2 3.02 -2.47 20.06
N PRO A 3 2.48 -2.88 18.89
CA PRO A 3 3.22 -3.67 17.92
C PRO A 3 4.39 -2.90 17.30
N ASP A 4 5.36 -3.65 16.76
CA ASP A 4 6.36 -3.11 15.87
C ASP A 4 5.77 -2.71 14.49
N ARG A 5 6.62 -2.17 13.63
CA ARG A 5 6.25 -1.80 12.26
C ARG A 5 5.95 -3.06 11.43
N PRO A 6 4.88 -3.08 10.63
CA PRO A 6 4.76 -4.05 9.55
C PRO A 6 5.95 -3.97 8.59
N GLU A 7 6.32 -5.11 7.99
CA GLU A 7 7.48 -5.24 7.10
C GLU A 7 7.05 -5.36 5.63
N ASP A 8 7.98 -5.13 4.71
CA ASP A 8 7.81 -5.38 3.27
C ASP A 8 6.51 -4.82 2.67
N LEU A 9 6.20 -3.55 2.94
CA LEU A 9 5.08 -2.87 2.29
C LEU A 9 5.36 -2.71 0.79
N GLU A 10 4.52 -3.34 -0.02
CA GLU A 10 4.65 -3.40 -1.47
C GLU A 10 3.38 -2.88 -2.16
N VAL A 11 3.58 -2.21 -3.30
CA VAL A 11 2.52 -1.82 -4.23
C VAL A 11 2.44 -2.90 -5.30
N THR A 12 1.29 -3.55 -5.42
CA THR A 12 1.11 -4.69 -6.34
C THR A 12 0.22 -4.37 -7.55
N ALA A 13 -0.59 -3.31 -7.47
CA ALA A 13 -1.35 -2.79 -8.60
C ALA A 13 -1.69 -1.31 -8.39
N VAL A 14 -1.73 -0.54 -9.48
CA VAL A 14 -2.12 0.88 -9.52
C VAL A 14 -3.05 1.08 -10.72
N THR A 15 -4.14 1.82 -10.51
CA THR A 15 -4.93 2.40 -11.60
C THR A 15 -4.94 3.92 -11.45
N LYS A 16 -5.65 4.63 -12.32
CA LYS A 16 -5.89 6.07 -12.16
C LYS A 16 -6.61 6.44 -10.86
N ASP A 17 -7.31 5.51 -10.22
CA ASP A 17 -8.20 5.77 -9.08
C ASP A 17 -8.09 4.75 -7.93
N SER A 18 -7.25 3.73 -8.07
CA SER A 18 -7.07 2.69 -7.06
C SER A 18 -5.60 2.29 -6.82
N ILE A 19 -5.36 1.70 -5.65
CA ILE A 19 -4.09 1.12 -5.25
C ILE A 19 -4.33 -0.24 -4.61
N THR A 20 -3.48 -1.21 -4.87
CA THR A 20 -3.42 -2.47 -4.11
C THR A 20 -2.08 -2.61 -3.41
N LEU A 21 -2.13 -2.82 -2.10
CA LEU A 21 -0.97 -2.94 -1.21
C LEU A 21 -0.92 -4.34 -0.60
N THR A 22 0.29 -4.86 -0.41
CA THR A 22 0.57 -6.06 0.37
C THR A 22 1.70 -5.81 1.37
N TRP A 23 1.76 -6.57 2.46
CA TRP A 23 2.79 -6.43 3.49
C TRP A 23 2.96 -7.71 4.30
N LYS A 24 4.00 -7.75 5.14
CA LYS A 24 4.22 -8.76 6.17
C LYS A 24 3.85 -8.23 7.57
N PRO A 25 3.40 -9.10 8.49
CA PRO A 25 3.17 -8.70 9.88
C PRO A 25 4.45 -8.18 10.53
N PRO A 26 4.36 -7.39 11.61
CA PRO A 26 5.52 -7.03 12.41
C PRO A 26 6.17 -8.28 13.03
N LYS A 27 7.48 -8.21 13.28
CA LYS A 27 8.23 -9.29 13.96
C LYS A 27 7.77 -9.52 15.40
N ASN A 28 7.31 -8.46 16.07
CA ASN A 28 6.80 -8.50 17.42
C ASN A 28 5.46 -7.75 17.48
N ASP A 29 4.43 -8.41 17.99
CA ASP A 29 3.09 -7.84 18.18
C ASP A 29 2.96 -7.06 19.50
N GLY A 30 4.04 -6.98 20.28
CA GLY A 30 4.07 -6.32 21.57
C GLY A 30 3.51 -7.18 22.71
N GLY A 31 3.30 -8.48 22.50
CA GLY A 31 2.78 -9.43 23.50
C GLY A 31 1.27 -9.57 23.52
N SER A 32 0.56 -8.93 22.59
CA SER A 32 -0.90 -9.05 22.41
C SER A 32 -1.22 -9.15 20.92
N GLU A 33 -2.25 -9.92 20.56
CA GLU A 33 -2.58 -10.17 19.16
C GLU A 33 -2.89 -8.90 18.35
N ILE A 34 -2.56 -8.94 17.06
CA ILE A 34 -2.90 -7.85 16.13
C ILE A 34 -4.40 -7.89 15.85
N THR A 35 -5.10 -6.81 16.21
CA THR A 35 -6.53 -6.65 16.02
C THR A 35 -6.89 -5.97 14.70
N MET A 36 -6.01 -5.14 14.15
CA MET A 36 -6.16 -4.62 12.78
C MET A 36 -4.88 -4.01 12.22
N TYR A 37 -4.89 -3.77 10.91
CA TYR A 37 -3.96 -2.89 10.22
C TYR A 37 -4.61 -1.56 9.85
N VAL A 38 -3.84 -0.48 9.97
CA VAL A 38 -4.23 0.86 9.57
C VAL A 38 -3.40 1.28 8.37
N VAL A 39 -4.05 1.46 7.22
CA VAL A 39 -3.43 1.99 6.01
C VAL A 39 -3.69 3.48 5.96
N GLU A 40 -2.64 4.26 5.70
CA GLU A 40 -2.72 5.71 5.54
C GLU A 40 -2.05 6.12 4.23
N ALA A 41 -2.57 7.19 3.62
CA ALA A 41 -2.00 7.81 2.44
C ALA A 41 -1.80 9.31 2.63
N ARG A 42 -0.80 9.85 1.94
CA ARG A 42 -0.54 11.29 1.89
C ARG A 42 -0.28 11.71 0.45
N PRO A 43 -1.09 12.60 -0.13
CA PRO A 43 -0.75 13.22 -1.41
C PRO A 43 0.57 13.99 -1.28
N ILE A 44 1.44 13.90 -2.28
CA ILE A 44 2.70 14.66 -2.33
C ILE A 44 2.38 16.16 -2.29
N GLY A 45 3.15 16.91 -1.50
CA GLY A 45 2.92 18.33 -1.24
C GLY A 45 1.88 18.63 -0.16
N LYS A 46 1.27 17.60 0.46
CA LYS A 46 0.48 17.74 1.69
C LYS A 46 1.31 17.29 2.89
N GLU A 47 1.03 17.86 4.06
CA GLU A 47 1.76 17.54 5.28
C GLU A 47 1.25 16.25 5.94
N LYS A 48 -0.08 16.07 5.96
CA LYS A 48 -0.76 15.07 6.79
C LYS A 48 -1.09 13.79 6.04
N PHE A 49 -0.90 12.66 6.70
CA PHE A 49 -1.44 11.37 6.32
C PHE A 49 -2.94 11.29 6.67
N VAL A 50 -3.70 10.59 5.83
CA VAL A 50 -5.13 10.33 6.00
C VAL A 50 -5.33 8.82 6.03
N ARG A 51 -6.13 8.36 7.01
CA ARG A 51 -6.48 6.95 7.15
C ARG A 51 -7.45 6.49 6.06
N LEU A 52 -7.12 5.37 5.43
CA LEU A 52 -7.91 4.74 4.38
C LEU A 52 -8.78 3.59 4.90
N THR A 53 -8.34 2.89 5.94
CA THR A 53 -9.10 1.76 6.51
C THR A 53 -10.28 2.26 7.35
N LYS A 54 -11.50 1.94 6.89
CA LYS A 54 -12.75 2.25 7.60
C LYS A 54 -13.19 1.11 8.52
N GLU A 55 -12.96 -0.12 8.09
CA GLU A 55 -13.36 -1.34 8.80
C GLU A 55 -12.15 -2.11 9.34
N LYS A 56 -12.41 -3.17 10.11
CA LYS A 56 -11.38 -4.04 10.68
C LYS A 56 -10.66 -4.79 9.54
N LEU A 57 -9.37 -4.48 9.35
CA LEU A 57 -8.52 -5.09 8.34
C LEU A 57 -7.52 -6.05 9.00
N LEU A 58 -7.74 -7.37 8.87
CA LEU A 58 -6.83 -8.42 9.37
C LEU A 58 -6.02 -9.10 8.24
N GLY A 59 -6.49 -8.99 7.00
CA GLY A 59 -5.78 -9.46 5.82
C GLY A 59 -4.47 -8.70 5.60
N ARG A 60 -3.55 -9.29 4.82
CA ARG A 60 -2.24 -8.70 4.47
C ARG A 60 -2.23 -8.10 3.05
N LYS A 61 -3.43 -7.83 2.55
CA LYS A 61 -3.72 -7.22 1.26
C LYS A 61 -4.83 -6.21 1.46
N PHE A 62 -4.68 -5.02 0.88
CA PHE A 62 -5.69 -3.98 0.92
C PHE A 62 -5.76 -3.28 -0.42
N THR A 63 -6.98 -3.16 -0.96
CA THR A 63 -7.26 -2.35 -2.14
C THR A 63 -8.08 -1.14 -1.70
N PHE A 64 -7.67 0.03 -2.15
CA PHE A 64 -8.41 1.26 -1.92
C PHE A 64 -8.76 1.92 -3.23
N ASP A 65 -10.05 2.10 -3.45
CA ASP A 65 -10.62 2.91 -4.52
C ASP A 65 -10.90 4.32 -3.99
N GLY A 66 -10.69 5.35 -4.81
CA GLY A 66 -10.95 6.75 -4.46
C GLY A 66 -9.72 7.64 -4.45
N LEU A 67 -8.63 7.19 -5.09
CA LEU A 67 -7.52 8.06 -5.44
C LEU A 67 -7.91 8.93 -6.65
N LYS A 68 -7.18 10.03 -6.84
CA LYS A 68 -7.41 10.95 -7.95
C LYS A 68 -6.40 10.71 -9.06
N ALA A 69 -6.90 10.62 -10.30
CA ALA A 69 -6.07 10.48 -11.48
C ALA A 69 -5.06 11.62 -11.60
N GLY A 70 -3.81 11.27 -11.86
CA GLY A 70 -2.68 12.21 -11.98
C GLY A 70 -2.04 12.62 -10.65
N ASP A 71 -2.72 12.44 -9.51
CA ASP A 71 -2.14 12.76 -8.21
C ASP A 71 -1.08 11.70 -7.82
N THR A 72 -0.09 12.13 -7.05
CA THR A 72 0.96 11.25 -6.51
C THR A 72 0.81 11.11 -5.01
N TYR A 73 0.94 9.90 -4.48
CA TYR A 73 0.74 9.57 -3.08
C TYR A 73 1.93 8.79 -2.49
N GLU A 74 2.16 8.97 -1.19
CA GLU A 74 2.90 8.03 -0.35
C GLU A 74 1.94 7.24 0.53
N PHE A 75 2.24 5.96 0.74
CA PHE A 75 1.45 5.08 1.60
C PHE A 75 2.30 4.55 2.74
N ARG A 76 1.65 4.29 3.89
CA ARG A 76 2.27 3.61 5.03
C ARG A 76 1.24 2.75 5.75
N ILE A 77 1.71 1.79 6.53
CA ILE A 77 0.84 0.90 7.32
C ILE A 77 1.31 0.76 8.75
N SER A 78 0.37 0.72 9.71
CA SER A 78 0.62 0.36 11.11
C SER A 78 -0.14 -0.91 11.48
N ALA A 79 0.42 -1.71 12.40
CA ALA A 79 -0.33 -2.73 13.13
C ALA A 79 -0.94 -2.15 14.41
N VAL A 80 -2.08 -2.68 14.82
CA VAL A 80 -2.81 -2.31 16.04
C VAL A 80 -3.08 -3.55 16.85
N ASN A 81 -2.82 -3.50 18.15
CA ASN A 81 -3.28 -4.49 19.12
C ASN A 81 -4.18 -3.82 20.18
N GLU A 82 -4.54 -4.54 21.23
CA GLU A 82 -5.37 -4.00 22.33
C GLU A 82 -4.71 -2.80 23.06
N ILE A 83 -3.38 -2.71 23.06
CA ILE A 83 -2.65 -1.60 23.69
C ILE A 83 -2.70 -0.35 22.81
N GLY A 84 -2.68 -0.52 21.49
CA GLY A 84 -2.87 0.56 20.54
C GLY A 84 -2.12 0.39 19.22
N GLN A 85 -2.05 1.48 18.47
CA GLN A 85 -1.40 1.53 17.16
C GLN A 85 0.12 1.65 17.30
N GLY A 86 0.83 0.72 16.68
CA GLY A 86 2.28 0.71 16.59
C GLY A 86 2.83 1.74 15.60
N LYS A 87 4.16 1.85 15.55
CA LYS A 87 4.84 2.73 14.59
C LYS A 87 4.46 2.32 13.15
N PRO A 88 4.27 3.28 12.23
CA PRO A 88 4.03 2.93 10.84
C PRO A 88 5.29 2.34 10.20
N SER A 89 5.10 1.57 9.13
CA SER A 89 6.13 1.18 8.19
C SER A 89 6.88 2.40 7.66
N PHE A 90 8.00 2.17 6.96
CA PHE A 90 8.50 3.20 6.06
C PHE A 90 7.43 3.53 4.99
N ASN A 91 7.44 4.77 4.53
CA ASN A 91 6.57 5.16 3.43
C ASN A 91 6.99 4.43 2.16
N THR A 92 6.05 4.12 1.28
CA THR A 92 6.37 3.77 -0.10
C THR A 92 7.14 4.90 -0.77
N LYS A 93 7.80 4.61 -1.89
CA LYS A 93 8.16 5.67 -2.84
C LYS A 93 6.87 6.38 -3.31
N PRO A 94 6.95 7.63 -3.79
CA PRO A 94 5.81 8.32 -4.39
C PRO A 94 5.23 7.52 -5.57
N ILE A 95 3.92 7.30 -5.58
CA ILE A 95 3.19 6.55 -6.62
C ILE A 95 2.19 7.47 -7.29
N THR A 96 2.30 7.65 -8.61
CA THR A 96 1.34 8.43 -9.40
C THR A 96 0.18 7.55 -9.86
N CYS A 97 -1.05 7.99 -9.59
CA CYS A 97 -2.27 7.31 -9.98
C CYS A 97 -2.55 7.54 -11.47
N LYS A 98 -2.19 6.56 -12.30
CA LYS A 98 -2.49 6.52 -13.72
C LYS A 98 -2.76 5.08 -14.11
N ASP A 99 -3.63 4.88 -15.08
CA ASP A 99 -3.75 3.57 -15.71
C ASP A 99 -2.39 3.29 -16.36
N GLU A 100 -1.80 2.15 -16.00
CA GLU A 100 -0.64 1.66 -16.71
C GLU A 100 -1.14 1.33 -18.13
N LEU A 101 -0.84 2.20 -19.11
CA LEU A 101 -1.03 1.85 -20.52
C LEU A 101 -0.24 0.56 -20.71
N GLU A 102 -0.98 -0.55 -20.85
CA GLU A 102 -0.54 -1.91 -21.18
C GLU A 102 0.90 -1.90 -21.70
N HIS A 103 1.83 -2.45 -20.92
CA HIS A 103 3.18 -2.69 -21.40
C HIS A 103 3.10 -3.61 -22.63
N SER A 104 3.05 -2.97 -23.79
CA SER A 104 3.55 -3.39 -25.09
C SER A 104 3.31 -4.85 -25.43
N ASN A 105 2.34 -5.10 -26.32
CA ASN A 105 2.28 -6.27 -27.18
C ASN A 105 3.71 -6.73 -27.53
N HIS A 106 4.17 -7.82 -26.90
CA HIS A 106 5.32 -8.57 -27.38
C HIS A 106 4.91 -9.23 -28.70
N ASN A 107 4.93 -8.46 -29.79
CA ASN A 107 4.79 -8.99 -31.13
C ASN A 107 5.40 -8.06 -32.19
N VAL A 108 6.73 -7.88 -32.14
CA VAL A 108 7.58 -7.40 -33.24
C VAL A 108 8.95 -8.04 -32.93
N LEU A 109 9.51 -9.08 -33.57
CA LEU A 109 9.47 -9.54 -34.97
C LEU A 109 9.65 -11.07 -35.01
N ARG A 110 8.67 -11.79 -35.59
CA ARG A 110 9.01 -12.92 -36.44
C ARG A 110 9.73 -12.35 -37.65
N HIS A 111 11.06 -12.37 -37.67
CA HIS A 111 11.79 -12.34 -38.92
C HIS A 111 12.03 -13.77 -39.38
N ASN A 112 11.11 -14.23 -40.24
CA ASN A 112 11.44 -15.13 -41.32
C ASN A 112 12.59 -14.53 -42.13
N LYS A 113 13.72 -15.23 -42.13
CA LYS A 113 14.56 -15.44 -43.31
C LYS A 113 14.68 -16.97 -43.36
N GLY A 114 14.13 -17.64 -44.38
CA GLY A 114 14.57 -17.51 -45.76
C GLY A 114 15.73 -18.47 -45.91
#